data_AF-A0AAP3EW58-F1
#
_entry.id   AF-A0AAP3EW58-F1
#
_cell.length_a   1.000
_cell.length_b   1.000
_cell.length_c   1.000
_cell.angle_alpha   90.00
_cell.angle_beta   90.00
_cell.angle_gamma   90.00
#
_symmetry.space_group_name_H-M   'P 1'
#
loop_
_entity.id
_entity.type
_entity.pdbx_description
1 polymer ?
#
loop_
_entity_poly.entity_id
_entity_poly.type
_entity_poly.pdbx_seq_one_letter_code
_entity_poly.pdbx_strand_id
1 'polypeptide(L)'
;MKKIGYIILLSIVFIVDLLGIYFDKIGIRIYSKPLLIPIIALIYYQLNKTKSLSNNKLFLTGLFFSFLGDVFLLKDSGFLYGLASFLLAHIFY
;
A
#
# COMPACT_ATOMS: atom_id res chain seq x y z
N MET A 1 5.79 -11.93 18.55
CA MET A 1 6.14 -12.73 17.36
C MET A 1 5.32 -12.36 16.12
N LYS A 2 3.98 -12.37 16.12
CA LYS A 2 3.17 -12.04 14.92
C LYS A 2 3.50 -10.69 14.27
N LYS A 3 3.68 -9.61 15.06
CA LYS A 3 4.04 -8.27 14.57
C LYS A 3 5.35 -8.24 13.78
N ILE A 4 6.39 -8.93 14.26
CA ILE A 4 7.69 -8.98 13.57
C ILE A 4 7.56 -9.72 12.23
N GLY A 5 6.71 -10.75 12.18
CA GLY A 5 6.44 -11.51 10.96
C GLY A 5 5.85 -10.64 9.84
N TYR A 6 4.90 -9.75 10.16
CA TYR A 6 4.33 -8.84 9.15
C TYR A 6 5.33 -7.79 8.67
N ILE A 7 6.21 -7.29 9.54
CA ILE A 7 7.26 -6.35 9.14
C ILE A 7 8.26 -7.05 8.21
N ILE A 8 8.67 -8.27 8.54
CA ILE A 8 9.55 -9.07 7.67
C ILE A 8 8.88 -9.31 6.31
N LEU A 9 7.60 -9.69 6.30
CA LEU A 9 6.83 -9.86 5.07
C LEU A 9 6.79 -8.56 4.24
N LEU A 10 6.52 -7.42 4.88
CA LEU A 10 6.54 -6.11 4.22
C LEU A 10 7.91 -5.80 3.61
N SER A 11 9.00 -6.03 4.36
CA SER A 11 10.36 -5.83 3.88
C SER A 11 10.70 -6.72 2.68
N ILE A 12 10.27 -7.98 2.70
CA ILE A 12 10.47 -8.90 1.56
C ILE A 12 9.72 -8.39 0.33
N VAL A 13 8.44 -8.05 0.46
CA VAL A 13 7.64 -7.55 -0.67
C VAL A 13 8.22 -6.24 -1.23
N PHE A 14 8.70 -5.35 -0.35
CA PHE A 14 9.36 -4.11 -0.76
C PHE A 14 10.66 -4.37 -1.53
N ILE A 15 11.51 -5.28 -1.06
CA ILE A 15 12.73 -5.66 -1.79
C ILE A 15 12.38 -6.27 -3.15
N VAL A 16 11.36 -7.13 -3.22
CA VAL A 16 10.90 -7.72 -4.49
C VAL A 16 10.42 -6.65 -5.45
N ASP A 17 9.70 -5.62 -4.97
CA ASP A 17 9.28 -4.49 -5.79
C ASP A 17 10.47 -3.70 -6.35
N LEU A 18 11.45 -3.39 -5.50
CA LEU A 18 12.68 -2.71 -5.91
C LEU A 18 13.46 -3.50 -6.95
N LEU A 19 13.57 -4.82 -6.79
CA LEU A 19 14.20 -5.70 -7.78
C LEU A 19 13.39 -5.71 -9.09
N GLY A 20 12.05 -5.70 -9.00
CA GLY A 20 11.17 -5.58 -10.16
C GLY A 20 11.38 -4.28 -10.94
N ILE A 21 11.65 -3.17 -10.25
CA ILE A 21 12.03 -1.89 -10.86
C ILE A 21 13.43 -1.97 -11.47
N TYR A 22 14.42 -2.45 -10.70
CA TYR A 22 15.81 -2.52 -11.12
C TYR A 22 16.03 -3.37 -12.38
N PHE A 23 15.33 -4.50 -12.50
CA PHE A 23 15.40 -5.39 -13.66
C PHE A 23 14.36 -5.10 -14.75
N ASP A 24 13.61 -4.00 -14.63
CA ASP A 24 12.52 -3.60 -15.53
C ASP A 24 11.50 -4.74 -15.79
N LYS A 25 11.16 -5.48 -14.73
CA LYS A 25 10.22 -6.60 -14.77
C LYS A 25 8.84 -6.13 -14.35
N ILE A 26 8.07 -5.62 -15.32
CA ILE A 26 6.69 -5.17 -15.09
C ILE A 26 5.82 -6.26 -14.45
N GLY A 27 6.02 -7.53 -14.83
CA GLY A 27 5.29 -8.66 -14.26
C GLY A 27 5.47 -8.80 -12.75
N ILE A 28 6.68 -8.52 -12.23
CA ILE A 28 6.93 -8.53 -10.78
C ILE A 28 6.20 -7.35 -10.13
N ARG A 29 6.35 -6.15 -10.70
CA ARG A 29 5.78 -4.89 -10.19
C ARG A 29 4.25 -4.92 -10.11
N ILE A 30 3.58 -5.60 -11.04
CA ILE A 30 2.11 -5.75 -11.05
C ILE A 30 1.61 -6.45 -9.79
N TYR A 31 2.40 -7.36 -9.20
CA TYR A 31 2.04 -8.05 -7.97
C TYR A 31 2.66 -7.41 -6.74
N SER A 32 3.95 -7.07 -6.75
CA SER A 32 4.65 -6.56 -5.57
C SER A 32 4.14 -5.20 -5.13
N LYS A 33 3.93 -4.27 -6.08
CA LYS A 33 3.57 -2.89 -5.77
C LYS A 33 2.20 -2.77 -5.10
N PRO A 34 1.12 -3.38 -5.64
CA PRO A 34 -0.19 -3.29 -4.99
C PRO A 34 -0.26 -4.05 -3.67
N LEU A 35 0.66 -4.98 -3.39
CA LEU A 35 0.62 -5.79 -2.16
C LEU A 35 1.15 -5.04 -0.92
N LEU A 36 1.95 -3.99 -1.12
CA LEU A 36 2.54 -3.19 -0.04
C LEU A 36 1.47 -2.55 0.84
N ILE A 37 0.49 -1.86 0.24
CA ILE A 37 -0.52 -1.11 0.98
C ILE A 37 -1.49 -2.02 1.77
N PRO A 38 -2.00 -3.15 1.22
CA PRO A 38 -2.78 -4.13 1.99
C PRO A 38 -2.01 -4.71 3.18
N ILE A 39 -0.71 -4.98 3.06
CA ILE A 39 0.11 -5.42 4.20
C ILE A 39 0.17 -4.32 5.26
N ILE A 40 0.39 -3.06 4.87
CA ILE A 40 0.40 -1.91 5.78
C ILE A 40 -0.96 -1.75 6.48
N ALA A 41 -2.06 -1.87 5.74
CA ALA A 41 -3.41 -1.81 6.29
C ALA A 41 -3.67 -2.93 7.30
N LEU A 42 -3.20 -4.14 7.02
CA LEU A 42 -3.29 -5.28 7.93
C LEU A 42 -2.46 -5.05 9.20
N ILE A 43 -1.23 -4.55 9.07
CA ILE A 43 -0.37 -4.18 10.21
C ILE A 43 -1.08 -3.12 11.07
N TYR A 44 -1.58 -2.06 10.45
CA TYR A 44 -2.29 -0.98 11.13
C TYR A 44 -3.51 -1.49 11.90
N TYR A 45 -4.33 -2.31 11.25
CA TYR A 45 -5.53 -2.89 11.86
C TYR A 45 -5.18 -3.74 13.09
N GLN A 46 -4.13 -4.56 13.01
CA GLN A 46 -3.71 -5.40 14.13
C GLN A 46 -3.11 -4.60 15.29
N LEU A 47 -2.38 -3.52 15.01
CA LEU A 47 -1.79 -2.66 16.02
C LEU A 47 -2.85 -1.85 16.79
N ASN A 48 -3.91 -1.44 16.11
CA ASN A 48 -4.93 -0.55 16.67
C ASN A 48 -6.23 -1.25 17.08
N LYS A 49 -6.22 -2.58 17.23
CA LYS A 49 -7.39 -3.39 17.60
C LYS A 49 -8.07 -2.93 18.91
N THR A 50 -7.36 -2.24 19.80
CA THR A 50 -7.86 -1.77 21.11
C THR A 50 -8.17 -0.27 21.17
N LYS A 51 -7.93 0.51 20.11
CA LYS A 51 -8.20 1.95 20.06
C LYS A 51 -9.52 2.26 19.35
N SER A 52 -10.10 3.43 19.67
CA SER A 52 -11.38 3.92 19.13
C SER A 52 -11.53 3.68 17.62
N LEU A 53 -12.62 3.01 17.23
CA LEU A 53 -12.88 2.57 15.85
C LEU A 53 -13.05 3.70 14.84
N SER A 54 -13.40 4.91 15.27
CA SER A 54 -13.70 6.04 14.37
C SER A 54 -12.47 6.48 13.56
N ASN A 55 -11.36 6.76 14.24
CA ASN A 55 -10.12 7.21 13.60
C ASN A 55 -9.50 6.14 12.70
N ASN A 56 -9.66 4.87 13.07
CA ASN A 56 -9.12 3.76 12.29
C ASN A 56 -9.79 3.64 10.92
N LYS A 57 -11.08 3.98 10.79
CA LYS A 57 -11.81 3.89 9.52
C LYS A 57 -11.34 4.93 8.51
N LEU A 58 -11.16 6.18 8.93
CA LEU A 58 -10.68 7.27 8.07
C LEU A 58 -9.26 6.98 7.55
N PHE A 59 -8.37 6.54 8.44
CA PHE A 59 -7.02 6.15 8.03
C PHE A 59 -7.02 4.97 7.03
N LEU A 60 -7.87 3.96 7.26
CA LEU A 60 -8.01 2.82 6.34
C LEU A 60 -8.59 3.24 4.98
N THR A 61 -9.50 4.23 4.94
CA THR A 61 -9.98 4.78 3.66
C THR A 61 -8.87 5.53 2.92
N GLY A 62 -8.02 6.28 3.62
CA GLY A 62 -6.84 6.91 3.01
C GLY A 62 -5.86 5.88 2.44
N LEU A 63 -5.59 4.79 3.18
CA LEU A 63 -4.81 3.66 2.68
C LEU A 63 -5.43 3.02 1.44
N PHE A 64 -6.75 2.87 1.39
CA PHE A 64 -7.42 2.36 0.19
C PHE A 64 -7.20 3.25 -1.04
N PHE A 65 -7.28 4.57 -0.89
CA PHE A 65 -6.95 5.49 -1.99
C PHE A 65 -5.46 5.45 -2.38
N SER A 66 -4.57 5.27 -1.42
CA SER A 66 -3.14 5.05 -1.68
C SER A 66 -2.91 3.77 -2.52
N PHE A 67 -3.61 2.69 -2.18
CA PHE A 67 -3.58 1.44 -2.95
C PHE A 67 -4.06 1.65 -4.40
N LEU A 68 -5.17 2.38 -4.60
CA LEU A 68 -5.63 2.72 -5.95
C LEU A 68 -4.60 3.56 -6.70
N GLY A 69 -3.95 4.50 -6.02
CA GLY A 69 -2.84 5.28 -6.56
C GLY A 69 -1.73 4.40 -7.14
N ASP A 70 -1.26 3.43 -6.35
CA ASP A 70 -0.24 2.48 -6.76
C ASP A 70 -0.67 1.60 -7.95
N VAL A 71 -1.93 1.15 -7.98
CA VAL A 71 -2.49 0.36 -9.07
C VAL A 71 -2.58 1.18 -10.36
N PHE A 72 -3.01 2.44 -10.29
CA PHE A 72 -3.08 3.30 -11.48
C PHE A 72 -1.70 3.61 -12.04
N LEU A 73 -0.69 3.83 -11.19
CA LEU A 73 0.69 4.08 -11.64
C LEU A 73 1.35 2.90 -12.37
N LEU A 74 0.76 1.70 -12.36
CA LEU A 74 1.25 0.56 -13.13
C LEU A 74 0.87 0.63 -14.62
N LYS A 75 -0.07 1.51 -14.99
CA LYS A 75 -0.48 1.74 -16.37
C LYS A 75 0.20 2.99 -16.90
N ASP A 76 0.67 2.96 -18.14
CA ASP A 76 1.36 4.10 -18.77
C ASP A 76 0.50 5.37 -18.79
N SER A 77 -0.81 5.24 -19.05
CA SER A 77 -1.78 6.34 -19.04
C SER A 77 -2.36 6.64 -17.64
N GLY A 78 -1.95 5.91 -16.61
CA GLY A 78 -2.53 5.96 -15.27
C GLY A 78 -1.92 7.00 -14.34
N PHE A 79 -0.89 7.74 -14.78
CA PHE A 79 -0.16 8.69 -13.94
C PHE A 79 -1.07 9.73 -13.26
N LEU A 80 -1.96 10.38 -14.02
CA LEU A 80 -2.86 11.41 -13.50
C LEU A 80 -3.86 10.83 -12.49
N TYR A 81 -4.44 9.66 -12.79
CA TYR A 81 -5.36 8.96 -11.90
C TYR A 81 -4.66 8.48 -10.61
N GLY A 82 -3.39 8.09 -10.73
CA GLY A 82 -2.54 7.73 -9.59
C GLY A 82 -2.35 8.91 -8.65
N LEU A 83 -1.90 10.05 -9.18
CA LEU A 83 -1.75 11.30 -8.43
C LEU A 83 -3.06 11.77 -7.80
N ALA A 84 -4.16 11.78 -8.55
CA ALA A 84 -5.47 12.16 -8.01
C ALA A 84 -5.89 11.26 -6.83
N SER A 85 -5.61 9.95 -6.93
CA SER A 85 -5.91 9.01 -5.85
C SER A 85 -5.04 9.27 -4.61
N PHE A 86 -3.75 9.57 -4.77
CA PHE A 86 -2.92 9.96 -3.63
C PHE A 86 -3.36 11.28 -3.00
N LEU A 87 -3.80 12.26 -3.78
CA LEU A 87 -4.35 13.51 -3.23
C LEU A 87 -5.64 13.25 -2.44
N LEU A 88 -6.55 12.41 -2.96
CA LEU A 88 -7.73 11.98 -2.23
C LEU A 88 -7.36 11.29 -0.92
N ALA A 89 -6.32 10.44 -0.91
CA ALA A 89 -5.86 9.76 0.30
C ALA A 89 -5.54 10.73 1.44
N HIS A 90 -4.89 11.87 1.15
CA HIS A 90 -4.53 12.91 2.13
C HIS A 90 -5.74 13.66 2.71
N ILE A 91 -6.92 13.57 2.09
CA ILE A 91 -8.14 14.16 2.68
C ILE A 91 -8.62 13.31 3.88
N PHE A 92 -8.25 12.04 3.92
CA PHE A 92 -8.73 11.08 4.93
C PHE A 92 -7.80 10.89 6.13
N TYR A 93 -6.60 11.46 6.16
CA TYR A 93 -5.69 11.43 7.31
C TYR A 93 -4.85 12.70 7.42
#